data_AF-A0A849U5V6-F1
#
_entry.id   AF-A0A849U5V6-F1
#
_cell.length_a   1.000
_cell.length_b   1.000
_cell.length_c   1.000
_cell.angle_alpha   90.00
_cell.angle_beta   90.00
_cell.angle_gamma   90.00
#
_symmetry.space_group_name_H-M   'P 1'
#
loop_
_entity.id
_entity.type
_entity.pdbx_description
1 polymer ?
#
loop_
_entity_poly.entity_id
_entity_poly.type
_entity_poly.pdbx_seq_one_letter_code
_entity_poly.pdbx_strand_id
1 'polypeptide(L)'
;METSQASHYDCILIGLTEAGLILDCLGNQLVLPTFTDGNDWALQYIGKIGIASYDPEFECWRFVPYLDQSLRRVFELDDEYEIGWSNETKGNNWTAPIGIIPGENGAFIKDDTDDVWIPVPPEFFIMCEQYNQTPESVLRSFIADVCEIKNYDREPRADGYCSNGSDERRLADEYFSRAFWNVE
;
A
#
# COMPACT_ATOMS: atom_id res chain seq x y z
N MET A 1 -31.64 7.38 12.89
CA MET A 1 -30.19 7.27 13.19
C MET A 1 -29.68 6.17 12.30
N GLU A 2 -29.25 6.54 11.10
CA GLU A 2 -28.53 5.61 10.23
C GLU A 2 -27.23 5.27 10.93
N THR A 3 -27.05 4.00 11.28
CA THR A 3 -25.74 3.47 11.62
C THR A 3 -24.87 3.70 10.40
N SER A 4 -23.97 4.68 10.47
CA SER A 4 -22.84 4.78 9.55
C SER A 4 -22.18 3.40 9.54
N GLN A 5 -22.39 2.68 8.44
CA GLN A 5 -21.73 1.40 8.23
C GLN A 5 -20.24 1.75 8.14
N ALA A 6 -19.44 1.22 9.08
CA ALA A 6 -18.01 1.47 9.07
C ALA A 6 -17.48 1.15 7.67
N SER A 7 -16.69 2.04 7.08
CA SER A 7 -16.16 1.86 5.72
C SER A 7 -15.11 0.75 5.64
N HIS A 8 -14.61 0.31 6.80
CA HIS A 8 -13.54 -0.67 6.94
C HIS A 8 -13.73 -1.52 8.22
N TYR A 9 -13.23 -2.74 8.21
CA TYR A 9 -13.19 -3.65 9.36
C TYR A 9 -11.83 -4.32 9.52
N ASP A 10 -11.30 -4.33 10.74
CA ASP A 10 -10.18 -5.21 11.14
C ASP A 10 -10.74 -6.57 11.52
N CYS A 11 -10.36 -7.62 10.81
CA CYS A 11 -11.08 -8.88 10.86
C CYS A 11 -10.25 -10.09 10.46
N ILE A 12 -10.77 -11.28 10.75
CA ILE A 12 -10.27 -12.54 10.23
C ILE A 12 -11.20 -13.01 9.12
N LEU A 13 -10.66 -13.36 7.95
CA LEU A 13 -11.45 -14.02 6.91
C LEU A 13 -11.66 -15.47 7.33
N ILE A 14 -12.88 -15.86 7.70
CA ILE A 14 -13.19 -17.22 8.17
C ILE A 14 -13.86 -18.10 7.11
N GLY A 15 -14.32 -17.50 6.01
CA GLY A 15 -14.88 -18.25 4.90
C GLY A 15 -15.36 -17.37 3.76
N LEU A 16 -15.81 -18.02 2.70
CA LEU A 16 -16.42 -17.41 1.53
C LEU A 16 -17.76 -18.10 1.24
N THR A 17 -18.71 -17.33 0.71
CA THR A 17 -19.94 -17.84 0.10
C THR A 17 -19.99 -17.39 -1.34
N GLU A 18 -20.95 -17.91 -2.12
CA GLU A 18 -21.17 -17.48 -3.51
C GLU A 18 -21.40 -15.95 -3.65
N ALA A 19 -21.81 -15.26 -2.58
CA ALA A 19 -22.17 -13.85 -2.61
C ALA A 19 -21.46 -12.99 -1.56
N GLY A 20 -20.52 -13.53 -0.77
CA GLY A 20 -20.01 -12.77 0.37
C GLY A 20 -18.79 -13.34 1.09
N LEU A 21 -18.00 -12.42 1.65
CA LEU A 21 -16.93 -12.68 2.61
C LEU A 21 -17.55 -12.98 3.97
N ILE A 22 -17.14 -14.08 4.60
CA ILE A 22 -17.49 -14.38 5.98
C ILE A 22 -16.32 -13.94 6.85
N LEU A 23 -16.56 -12.94 7.68
CA LEU A 23 -15.55 -12.30 8.52
C LEU A 23 -15.84 -12.53 9.99
N ASP A 24 -14.80 -12.68 10.80
CA ASP A 24 -14.87 -12.56 12.25
C ASP A 24 -14.28 -11.20 12.65
N CYS A 25 -15.16 -10.32 13.14
CA CYS A 25 -14.82 -8.99 13.63
C CYS A 25 -14.97 -8.97 15.16
N LEU A 26 -13.87 -9.15 15.89
CA LEU A 26 -13.84 -9.14 17.36
C LEU A 26 -14.79 -10.17 18.00
N GLY A 27 -14.91 -11.36 17.43
CA GLY A 27 -15.78 -12.44 17.89
C GLY A 27 -17.20 -12.39 17.32
N ASN A 28 -17.52 -11.38 16.51
CA ASN A 28 -18.81 -11.28 15.81
C ASN A 28 -18.66 -11.64 14.35
N GLN A 29 -19.46 -12.61 13.91
CA GLN A 29 -19.51 -12.99 12.51
C GLN A 29 -20.26 -11.93 11.68
N LEU A 30 -19.63 -11.48 10.60
CA LEU A 30 -20.19 -10.54 9.64
C LEU A 30 -20.09 -11.14 8.24
N VAL A 31 -21.15 -10.97 7.44
CA VAL A 31 -21.13 -11.37 6.02
C VAL A 31 -21.24 -10.11 5.17
N LEU A 32 -20.23 -9.88 4.33
CA LEU A 32 -20.15 -8.69 3.48
C LEU A 32 -20.17 -9.08 2.00
N PRO A 33 -20.95 -8.38 1.16
CA PRO A 33 -21.04 -8.71 -0.26
C PRO A 33 -19.71 -8.47 -0.96
N THR A 34 -19.29 -9.40 -1.82
CA THR A 34 -18.08 -9.30 -2.62
C THR A 34 -18.36 -9.72 -4.05
N PHE A 35 -17.38 -9.61 -4.95
CA PHE A 35 -17.54 -10.09 -6.33
C PHE A 35 -17.91 -11.57 -6.36
N THR A 36 -18.86 -11.96 -7.20
CA THR A 36 -19.35 -13.35 -7.28
C THR A 36 -18.47 -14.22 -8.17
N ASP A 37 -17.71 -13.62 -9.10
CA ASP A 37 -16.94 -14.34 -10.11
C ASP A 37 -15.44 -14.32 -9.78
N GLY A 38 -14.87 -15.51 -9.52
CA GLY A 38 -13.42 -15.69 -9.46
C GLY A 38 -12.75 -15.50 -8.09
N ASN A 39 -13.49 -15.55 -6.98
CA ASN A 39 -12.94 -15.41 -5.63
C ASN A 39 -12.08 -16.59 -5.13
N ASP A 40 -11.71 -17.54 -5.98
CA ASP A 40 -10.82 -18.65 -5.61
C ASP A 40 -9.48 -18.15 -5.04
N TRP A 41 -9.01 -16.97 -5.47
CA TRP A 41 -7.80 -16.34 -4.94
C TRP A 41 -7.93 -15.90 -3.48
N ALA A 42 -9.14 -15.73 -2.93
CA ALA A 42 -9.36 -15.37 -1.53
C ALA A 42 -9.40 -16.59 -0.62
N LEU A 43 -9.57 -17.81 -1.17
CA LEU A 43 -9.57 -19.06 -0.38
C LEU A 43 -8.25 -19.27 0.37
N GLN A 44 -7.12 -18.90 -0.24
CA GLN A 44 -5.80 -18.96 0.41
C GLN A 44 -5.64 -18.01 1.61
N TYR A 45 -6.56 -17.05 1.77
CA TYR A 45 -6.55 -16.09 2.87
C TYR A 45 -7.50 -16.46 4.01
N ILE A 46 -8.19 -17.60 3.92
CA ILE A 46 -8.99 -18.09 5.04
C ILE A 46 -8.08 -18.36 6.26
N GLY A 47 -8.51 -17.86 7.42
CA GLY A 47 -7.77 -17.86 8.68
C GLY A 47 -6.77 -16.71 8.83
N LYS A 48 -6.63 -15.83 7.82
CA LYS A 48 -5.76 -14.66 7.89
C LYS A 48 -6.47 -13.48 8.50
N ILE A 49 -5.71 -12.68 9.23
CA ILE A 49 -6.09 -11.35 9.70
C ILE A 49 -5.79 -10.34 8.60
N GLY A 50 -6.70 -9.38 8.44
CA GLY A 50 -6.58 -8.33 7.45
C GLY A 50 -7.64 -7.26 7.60
N ILE A 51 -7.69 -6.40 6.59
CA ILE A 51 -8.70 -5.35 6.48
C ILE A 51 -9.74 -5.72 5.43
N ALA A 52 -11.01 -5.60 5.80
CA ALA A 52 -12.10 -5.56 4.83
C ALA A 52 -12.45 -4.11 4.56
N SER A 53 -12.49 -3.71 3.29
CA SER A 53 -12.77 -2.34 2.85
C SER A 53 -13.83 -2.32 1.77
N TYR A 54 -14.71 -1.32 1.81
CA TYR A 54 -15.71 -1.11 0.76
C TYR A 54 -15.09 -0.39 -0.44
N ASP A 55 -15.23 -0.97 -1.63
CA ASP A 55 -14.87 -0.36 -2.89
C ASP A 55 -16.15 0.25 -3.52
N PRO A 56 -16.27 1.59 -3.58
CA PRO A 56 -17.45 2.25 -4.11
C PRO A 56 -17.54 2.19 -5.64
N GLU A 57 -16.44 1.97 -6.36
CA GLU A 57 -16.46 1.85 -7.83
C GLU A 57 -17.17 0.56 -8.25
N PHE A 58 -16.96 -0.50 -7.49
CA PHE A 58 -17.50 -1.82 -7.76
C PHE A 58 -18.63 -2.26 -6.81
N GLU A 59 -19.04 -1.36 -5.93
CA GLU A 59 -20.06 -1.57 -4.88
C GLU A 59 -19.87 -2.87 -4.07
N CYS A 60 -18.63 -3.25 -3.79
CA CYS A 60 -18.30 -4.55 -3.19
C CYS A 60 -17.24 -4.43 -2.08
N TRP A 61 -17.16 -5.45 -1.24
CA TRP A 61 -16.12 -5.55 -0.22
C TRP A 61 -14.94 -6.39 -0.70
N ARG A 62 -13.75 -5.89 -0.39
CA ARG A 62 -12.48 -6.58 -0.61
C ARG A 62 -11.82 -6.89 0.73
N PHE A 63 -11.15 -8.03 0.80
CA PHE A 63 -10.32 -8.41 1.94
C PHE A 63 -8.86 -8.40 1.50
N VAL A 64 -8.02 -7.69 2.25
CA VAL A 64 -6.58 -7.67 2.07
C VAL A 64 -5.92 -8.21 3.34
N PRO A 65 -5.26 -9.38 3.29
CA PRO A 65 -4.56 -9.90 4.46
C PRO A 65 -3.36 -9.01 4.80
N TYR A 66 -3.10 -8.82 6.08
CA TYR A 66 -1.84 -8.18 6.50
C TYR A 66 -0.67 -9.11 6.22
N LEU A 67 0.46 -8.56 5.77
CA LEU A 67 1.68 -9.38 5.62
C LEU A 67 2.11 -9.93 6.99
N ASP A 68 2.12 -9.07 8.01
CA ASP A 68 2.34 -9.44 9.39
C ASP A 68 1.00 -9.70 10.10
N GLN A 69 0.76 -10.96 10.44
CA GLN A 69 -0.48 -11.43 11.07
C GLN A 69 -0.59 -11.04 12.56
N SER A 70 0.44 -10.45 13.16
CA SER A 70 0.36 -9.84 14.49
C SER A 70 -0.28 -8.45 14.48
N LEU A 71 -0.39 -7.81 13.31
CA LEU A 71 -0.94 -6.45 13.18
C LEU A 71 -2.44 -6.41 13.45
N ARG A 72 -2.87 -5.34 14.11
CA ARG A 72 -4.27 -4.96 14.35
C ARG A 72 -4.45 -3.47 14.16
N ARG A 73 -5.63 -3.06 13.74
CA ARG A 73 -5.99 -1.64 13.63
C ARG A 73 -6.41 -1.10 14.99
N VAL A 74 -6.14 0.18 15.20
CA VAL A 74 -6.59 0.95 16.36
C VAL A 74 -7.29 2.21 15.83
N PHE A 75 -8.56 2.07 15.48
CA PHE A 75 -9.32 3.12 14.80
C PHE A 75 -9.43 4.41 15.63
N GLU A 76 -9.30 4.32 16.96
CA GLU A 76 -9.29 5.47 17.86
C GLU A 76 -8.06 6.37 17.68
N LEU A 77 -7.01 5.90 17.02
CA LEU A 77 -5.81 6.66 16.71
C LEU A 77 -5.77 7.18 15.27
N ASP A 78 -6.79 6.92 14.46
CA ASP A 78 -6.85 7.44 13.10
C ASP A 78 -7.09 8.96 13.11
N ASP A 79 -6.41 9.67 12.20
CA ASP A 79 -6.66 11.07 11.88
C ASP A 79 -6.68 11.30 10.35
N GLU A 80 -6.55 12.56 9.90
CA GLU A 80 -6.59 12.93 8.49
C GLU A 80 -5.38 12.39 7.68
N TYR A 81 -4.24 12.16 8.34
CA TYR A 81 -2.96 11.84 7.69
C TYR A 81 -2.38 10.50 8.15
N GLU A 82 -2.74 10.05 9.35
CA GLU A 82 -2.19 8.89 10.00
C GLU A 82 -3.27 7.89 10.44
N ILE A 83 -2.85 6.63 10.52
CA ILE A 83 -3.69 5.45 10.69
C ILE A 83 -3.13 4.65 11.86
N GLY A 84 -3.98 4.29 12.82
CA GLY A 84 -3.60 3.61 14.07
C GLY A 84 -3.31 2.12 13.95
N TRP A 85 -2.23 1.66 14.57
CA TRP A 85 -1.79 0.27 14.52
C TRP A 85 -1.35 -0.22 15.89
N SER A 86 -1.48 -1.53 16.08
CA SER A 86 -0.93 -2.26 17.23
C SER A 86 -0.43 -3.64 16.79
N ASN A 87 0.53 -4.17 17.54
CA ASN A 87 0.92 -5.56 17.53
C ASN A 87 1.64 -5.88 18.85
N GLU A 88 1.80 -7.17 19.14
CA GLU A 88 2.46 -7.61 20.38
C GLU A 88 3.96 -7.27 20.40
N THR A 89 4.61 -7.16 19.24
CA THR A 89 6.07 -7.02 19.14
C THR A 89 6.57 -5.58 19.34
N LYS A 90 5.89 -4.58 18.78
CA LYS A 90 6.30 -3.17 18.81
C LYS A 90 5.88 -2.47 20.10
N GLY A 91 5.00 -3.10 20.88
CA GLY A 91 4.54 -2.62 22.18
C GLY A 91 3.31 -1.73 22.08
N ASN A 92 3.39 -0.51 22.62
CA ASN A 92 2.29 0.47 22.61
C ASN A 92 1.74 0.71 21.20
N ASN A 93 0.47 1.10 21.11
CA ASN A 93 -0.16 1.53 19.87
C ASN A 93 0.63 2.68 19.22
N TRP A 94 0.73 2.67 17.89
CA TRP A 94 1.42 3.69 17.10
C TRP A 94 0.59 4.07 15.87
N THR A 95 1.08 5.03 15.10
CA THR A 95 0.45 5.47 13.85
C THR A 95 1.39 5.30 12.65
N ALA A 96 0.82 5.08 11.47
CA ALA A 96 1.52 5.07 10.19
C ALA A 96 0.76 5.94 9.18
N PRO A 97 1.43 6.55 8.18
CA PRO A 97 0.75 7.38 7.19
C PRO A 97 -0.38 6.64 6.45
N ILE A 98 -1.41 7.39 6.05
CA ILE A 98 -2.51 6.85 5.25
C ILE A 98 -1.98 6.18 3.97
N GLY A 99 -2.58 5.05 3.61
CA GLY A 99 -2.14 4.24 2.47
C GLY A 99 -0.99 3.27 2.77
N ILE A 100 -0.35 3.34 3.95
CA ILE A 100 0.66 2.39 4.38
C ILE A 100 0.06 1.33 5.31
N ILE A 101 0.15 0.07 4.89
CA ILE A 101 0.01 -1.09 5.77
C ILE A 101 1.42 -1.44 6.25
N PRO A 102 1.71 -1.34 7.57
CA PRO A 102 3.03 -1.70 8.09
C PRO A 102 3.44 -3.13 7.74
N GLY A 103 4.74 -3.33 7.61
CA GLY A 103 5.32 -4.63 7.32
C GLY A 103 5.61 -5.43 8.60
N GLU A 104 6.70 -6.20 8.55
CA GLU A 104 7.11 -7.10 9.62
C GLU A 104 7.40 -6.34 10.92
N ASN A 105 6.84 -6.81 12.03
CA ASN A 105 6.89 -6.18 13.34
C ASN A 105 6.39 -4.72 13.33
N GLY A 106 5.54 -4.34 12.37
CA GLY A 106 5.04 -2.98 12.23
C GLY A 106 6.08 -1.99 11.68
N ALA A 107 7.11 -2.49 10.99
CA ALA A 107 8.12 -1.66 10.35
C ALA A 107 7.57 -0.93 9.11
N PHE A 108 8.05 0.29 8.89
CA PHE A 108 7.89 1.06 7.66
C PHE A 108 8.92 2.19 7.65
N ILE A 109 9.28 2.67 6.48
CA ILE A 109 10.16 3.83 6.29
C ILE A 109 9.28 5.07 6.21
N LYS A 110 9.53 6.03 7.11
CA LYS A 110 8.84 7.32 7.12
C LYS A 110 9.22 8.13 5.88
N ASP A 111 8.33 9.00 5.47
CA ASP A 111 8.68 10.03 4.49
C ASP A 111 9.54 11.09 5.17
N ASP A 112 10.81 11.13 4.80
CA ASP A 112 11.80 12.12 5.20
C ASP A 112 12.35 12.91 4.00
N THR A 113 11.57 12.98 2.93
CA THR A 113 11.97 13.63 1.69
C THR A 113 11.82 15.15 1.74
N ASP A 114 12.65 15.85 0.95
CA ASP A 114 12.57 17.30 0.74
C ASP A 114 11.96 17.62 -0.63
N ASP A 115 11.10 18.64 -0.68
CA ASP A 115 10.47 19.09 -1.92
C ASP A 115 11.46 19.77 -2.89
N VAL A 116 11.43 19.36 -4.16
CA VAL A 116 12.15 20.02 -5.25
C VAL A 116 11.17 20.45 -6.34
N TRP A 117 11.08 21.77 -6.59
CA TRP A 117 10.18 22.33 -7.60
C TRP A 117 10.89 22.49 -8.95
N ILE A 118 10.41 21.79 -9.98
CA ILE A 118 10.98 21.83 -11.33
C ILE A 118 9.87 22.05 -12.37
N PRO A 119 9.95 23.07 -13.23
CA PRO A 119 9.06 23.20 -14.38
C PRO A 119 9.27 22.04 -15.37
N VAL A 120 8.21 21.30 -15.66
CA VAL A 120 8.24 20.15 -16.57
C VAL A 120 7.75 20.56 -17.96
N PRO A 121 8.50 20.27 -19.04
CA PRO A 121 8.11 20.66 -20.39
C PRO A 121 6.95 19.79 -20.93
N PRO A 122 6.07 20.31 -21.82
CA PRO A 122 4.94 19.56 -22.37
C PRO A 122 5.31 18.23 -23.03
N GLU A 123 6.50 18.14 -23.64
CA GLU A 123 7.02 16.93 -24.27
C GLU A 123 7.12 15.77 -23.29
N PHE A 124 7.46 16.03 -22.02
CA PHE A 124 7.53 15.00 -20.99
C PHE A 124 6.15 14.51 -20.58
N PHE A 125 5.15 15.41 -20.48
CA PHE A 125 3.77 15.02 -20.22
C PHE A 125 3.22 14.13 -21.32
N ILE A 126 3.45 14.49 -22.59
CA ILE A 126 3.04 13.70 -23.76
C ILE A 126 3.67 12.31 -23.71
N MET A 127 4.96 12.21 -23.37
CA MET A 127 5.63 10.92 -23.20
C MET A 127 4.98 10.10 -22.07
N CYS A 128 4.72 10.69 -20.90
CA CYS A 128 4.11 9.97 -19.78
C CYS A 128 2.72 9.42 -20.14
N GLU A 129 1.91 10.22 -20.83
CA GLU A 129 0.57 9.84 -21.28
C GLU A 129 0.59 8.63 -22.24
N GLN A 130 1.58 8.55 -23.14
CA GLN A 130 1.75 7.41 -24.05
C GLN A 130 1.92 6.07 -23.31
N TYR A 131 2.44 6.10 -22.08
CA TYR A 131 2.63 4.93 -21.22
C TYR A 131 1.60 4.84 -20.08
N ASN A 132 0.55 5.67 -20.11
CA ASN A 132 -0.46 5.75 -19.05
C ASN A 132 0.16 6.00 -17.66
N GLN A 133 1.16 6.87 -17.60
CA GLN A 133 1.87 7.27 -16.38
C GLN A 133 1.68 8.76 -16.09
N THR A 134 1.83 9.14 -14.83
CA THR A 134 1.96 10.54 -14.43
C THR A 134 3.44 10.95 -14.42
N PRO A 135 3.78 12.23 -14.64
CA PRO A 135 5.16 12.71 -14.51
C PRO A 135 5.76 12.40 -13.15
N GLU A 136 4.98 12.53 -12.09
CA GLU A 136 5.38 12.22 -10.71
C GLU A 136 5.80 10.74 -10.56
N SER A 137 5.00 9.81 -11.06
CA SER A 137 5.31 8.37 -11.06
C SER A 137 6.62 8.09 -11.79
N VAL A 138 6.77 8.61 -13.01
CA VAL A 138 7.98 8.40 -13.83
C VAL A 138 9.23 8.96 -13.15
N LEU A 139 9.15 10.19 -12.61
CA LEU A 139 10.27 10.84 -11.93
C LEU A 139 10.65 10.12 -10.64
N ARG A 140 9.68 9.74 -9.80
CA ARG A 140 9.95 8.98 -8.56
C ARG A 140 10.60 7.64 -8.87
N SER A 141 10.10 6.90 -9.86
CA SER A 141 10.67 5.61 -10.21
C SER A 141 12.08 5.74 -10.79
N PHE A 142 12.34 6.75 -11.64
CA PHE A 142 13.69 7.02 -12.14
C PHE A 142 14.67 7.37 -11.01
N ILE A 143 14.27 8.25 -10.09
CA ILE A 143 15.08 8.57 -8.90
C ILE A 143 15.34 7.33 -8.07
N ALA A 144 14.31 6.50 -7.85
CA ALA A 144 14.46 5.24 -7.11
C ALA A 144 15.42 4.28 -7.82
N ASP A 145 15.39 4.21 -9.15
CA ASP A 145 16.31 3.38 -9.93
C ASP A 145 17.76 3.89 -9.83
N VAL A 146 18.00 5.20 -9.99
CA VAL A 146 19.34 5.81 -9.85
C VAL A 146 19.90 5.65 -8.43
N CYS A 147 19.06 5.79 -7.40
CA CYS A 147 19.47 5.73 -6.00
C CYS A 147 19.40 4.30 -5.41
N GLU A 148 19.11 3.29 -6.22
CA GLU A 148 18.90 1.89 -5.81
C GLU A 148 17.84 1.68 -4.71
N ILE A 149 16.86 2.58 -4.62
CA ILE A 149 15.81 2.55 -3.59
C ILE A 149 14.82 1.43 -3.91
N LYS A 150 14.59 0.56 -2.93
CA LYS A 150 13.64 -0.56 -3.04
C LYS A 150 12.56 -0.38 -1.99
N ASN A 151 11.32 -0.63 -2.41
CA ASN A 151 10.18 -0.75 -1.52
C ASN A 151 9.94 -2.24 -1.24
N TYR A 152 10.06 -2.65 0.01
CA TYR A 152 9.90 -4.04 0.40
C TYR A 152 8.60 -4.21 1.18
N ASP A 153 7.82 -5.26 0.90
CA ASP A 153 6.56 -5.51 1.64
C ASP A 153 6.79 -5.65 3.17
N ARG A 154 7.95 -6.19 3.57
CA ARG A 154 8.33 -6.32 4.99
C ARG A 154 8.68 -5.00 5.68
N GLU A 155 8.99 -3.96 4.91
CA GLU A 155 9.37 -2.63 5.41
C GLU A 155 8.99 -1.58 4.34
N PRO A 156 7.67 -1.33 4.18
CA PRO A 156 7.19 -0.48 3.11
C PRO A 156 7.59 0.96 3.32
N ARG A 157 7.72 1.73 2.24
CA ARG A 157 8.09 3.15 2.28
C ARG A 157 6.88 4.07 2.13
N ALA A 158 6.78 5.05 3.02
CA ALA A 158 5.74 6.08 2.98
C ALA A 158 5.99 7.14 1.90
N ASP A 159 7.25 7.33 1.49
CA ASP A 159 7.66 8.31 0.47
C ASP A 159 7.24 7.93 -0.97
N GLY A 160 6.73 6.71 -1.17
CA GLY A 160 6.27 6.20 -2.46
C GLY A 160 7.38 5.92 -3.48
N TYR A 161 8.66 5.94 -3.09
CA TYR A 161 9.76 5.58 -3.99
C TYR A 161 9.91 4.06 -4.10
N CYS A 162 9.96 3.56 -5.33
CA CYS A 162 10.20 2.15 -5.61
C CYS A 162 10.90 1.99 -6.95
N SER A 163 12.04 1.30 -6.97
CA SER A 163 12.72 0.92 -8.20
C SER A 163 11.88 -0.06 -9.03
N ASN A 164 11.94 0.09 -10.36
CA ASN A 164 11.23 -0.76 -11.31
C ASN A 164 11.85 -2.16 -11.44
N GLY A 165 13.15 -2.32 -11.15
CA GLY A 165 13.83 -3.59 -11.35
C GLY A 165 15.34 -3.49 -11.39
N SER A 166 16.02 -4.64 -11.41
CA SER A 166 17.48 -4.67 -11.45
C SER A 166 18.06 -4.16 -12.75
N ASP A 167 17.38 -4.41 -13.87
CA ASP A 167 17.83 -3.98 -15.17
C ASP A 167 17.65 -2.47 -15.32
N GLU A 168 16.56 -1.92 -14.80
CA GLU A 168 16.29 -0.48 -14.77
C GLU A 168 17.30 0.26 -13.90
N ARG A 169 17.62 -0.24 -12.70
CA ARG A 169 18.71 0.33 -11.87
C ARG A 169 20.03 0.38 -12.63
N ARG A 170 20.40 -0.73 -13.29
CA ARG A 170 21.65 -0.79 -14.08
C ARG A 170 21.64 0.24 -15.22
N LEU A 171 20.55 0.34 -15.97
CA LEU A 171 20.43 1.27 -17.09
C LEU A 171 20.41 2.73 -16.63
N ALA A 172 19.74 3.00 -15.50
CA ALA A 172 19.68 4.33 -14.89
C ALA A 172 21.06 4.78 -14.41
N ASP A 173 21.80 3.91 -13.72
CA ASP A 173 23.19 4.15 -13.32
C ASP A 173 24.11 4.38 -14.52
N GLU A 174 24.02 3.55 -15.57
CA GLU A 174 24.79 3.73 -16.81
C GLU A 174 24.51 5.08 -17.48
N TYR A 175 23.24 5.50 -17.56
CA TYR A 175 22.87 6.81 -18.09
C TYR A 175 23.42 7.93 -17.21
N PHE A 176 23.16 7.87 -15.90
CA PHE A 176 23.52 8.92 -14.95
C PHE A 176 25.04 9.11 -14.89
N SER A 177 25.78 8.00 -14.82
CA SER A 177 27.23 8.00 -14.89
C SER A 177 27.69 8.60 -16.22
N ARG A 178 27.18 8.19 -17.38
CA ARG A 178 27.66 8.77 -18.65
C ARG A 178 27.33 10.26 -18.82
N ALA A 179 26.22 10.73 -18.26
CA ALA A 179 25.78 12.11 -18.39
C ALA A 179 26.47 13.06 -17.40
N PHE A 180 26.77 12.57 -16.19
CA PHE A 180 27.17 13.42 -15.06
C PHE A 180 28.44 12.97 -14.34
N TRP A 181 29.01 11.80 -14.66
CA TRP A 181 30.29 11.35 -14.12
C TRP A 181 31.43 12.19 -14.70
N ASN A 182 31.72 13.29 -14.01
CA ASN A 182 33.01 13.96 -14.09
C ASN A 182 33.83 13.48 -12.89
N VAL A 183 34.83 12.64 -13.15
CA VAL A 183 35.96 12.50 -12.22
C VAL A 183 36.79 13.78 -12.40
N GLU A 184 36.79 14.66 -11.40
CA GLU A 184 37.94 15.55 -11.21
C GLU A 184 39.09 14.78 -10.55
#